data_AF-A0A7T4YF57-F1
#
_entry.id   AF-A0A7T4YF57-F1
#
_cell.length_a   1.000
_cell.length_b   1.000
_cell.length_c   1.000
_cell.angle_alpha   90.00
_cell.angle_beta   90.00
_cell.angle_gamma   90.00
#
_symmetry.space_group_name_H-M   'P 1'
#
loop_
_entity.id
_entity.type
_entity.pdbx_description
1 polymer ?
#
loop_
_entity_poly.entity_id
_entity_poly.type
_entity_poly.pdbx_seq_one_letter_code
_entity_poly.pdbx_strand_id
1 'polypeptide(L)'
;MMHNKFSTKALLTAFLFSSALLTTQSITQAAQAENENLRHTSPIINVDSQPVHAMLFKNGYGLVSVQADLKTVKDQIQGNPATPITFQTDLFPNATQGSFWLSWSKDISLSDVKSTYASFIDNQIAAEIPELIRASKGKTIRAKIAQSQDESVWVTAEVLEVPEQYQPIPEPRPLILPPPRYSNMAYLKIDGKISAVNMYQIQQVELVDADSIPTVAHTQNKPALQFTTHLTENAPVATVQATYLANGISWNPSYVVDITDMTDSNKEGRISAKAVVVNDLIDMTNVSAELIAGYPHIQYQDASSAMSLKPLREILNQIRATGEGGRMMKQSAFANQRYRGAMMEMAADMPMSTMPGTAVKGEAVEDLYFYKLDNINLKKGERGYFPLFAGDIPASSIYTWDIPDYVDQYNNYRMPNPDMKQTVWHSLDLTNTTDQPWTTASAITMKDGRILGQDTINYTPVKGEARLKITQALSITAEAKEVEISRQRQAKQVDRRVYDIVTIEGTLELTNYKSDAAKLELTKLVSGNVETATDKPETTKLPTGIGRVNSQTQLKWTVDLKPGADNKMTIKYKYAYLTNGQNVKGNMNIQSMQMRRK
;
A
#
# COMPACT_ATOMS: atom_id res chain seq x y z
N MET A 1 79.46 63.23 1.68
CA MET A 1 80.08 62.85 0.39
C MET A 1 80.03 61.33 0.27
N MET A 2 79.70 60.85 -0.93
CA MET A 2 79.72 59.46 -1.42
C MET A 2 78.59 58.50 -1.02
N HIS A 3 77.66 58.38 -1.98
CA HIS A 3 76.88 57.20 -2.30
C HIS A 3 77.76 55.95 -2.49
N ASN A 4 77.19 54.77 -2.17
CA ASN A 4 77.38 53.60 -2.99
C ASN A 4 76.09 52.76 -3.07
N LYS A 5 75.61 52.56 -4.29
CA LYS A 5 74.47 51.71 -4.67
C LYS A 5 74.94 50.25 -4.68
N PHE A 6 74.23 49.36 -3.99
CA PHE A 6 74.29 47.92 -4.24
C PHE A 6 72.91 47.40 -4.69
N SER A 7 72.94 46.58 -5.73
CA SER A 7 71.81 46.10 -6.54
C SER A 7 70.95 45.07 -5.80
N THR A 8 69.67 45.38 -5.60
CA THR A 8 68.64 44.54 -4.94
C THR A 8 67.83 43.67 -5.91
N LYS A 9 68.41 43.24 -7.05
CA LYS A 9 67.68 42.44 -8.06
C LYS A 9 68.10 40.98 -8.23
N ALA A 10 69.13 40.48 -7.54
CA ALA A 10 69.58 39.09 -7.70
C ALA A 10 69.20 38.14 -6.53
N LEU A 11 68.94 38.66 -5.32
CA LEU A 11 68.60 37.80 -4.17
C LEU A 11 67.11 37.42 -4.06
N LEU A 12 66.21 38.19 -4.70
CA LEU A 12 64.76 37.93 -4.60
C LEU A 12 64.30 36.75 -5.48
N THR A 13 65.00 36.50 -6.59
CA THR A 13 64.63 35.47 -7.57
C THR A 13 64.99 34.05 -7.12
N ALA A 14 66.06 33.88 -6.34
CA ALA A 14 66.48 32.57 -5.84
C ALA A 14 65.63 32.09 -4.63
N PHE A 15 65.14 33.02 -3.81
CA PHE A 15 64.29 32.68 -2.65
C PHE A 15 62.85 32.32 -3.06
N LEU A 16 62.33 32.93 -4.14
CA LEU A 16 60.99 32.64 -4.66
C LEU A 16 60.90 31.31 -5.42
N PHE A 17 61.98 30.85 -6.06
CA PHE A 17 61.97 29.54 -6.76
C PHE A 17 62.13 28.34 -5.81
N SER A 18 62.98 28.43 -4.77
CA SER A 18 63.08 27.35 -3.76
C SER A 18 61.84 27.24 -2.89
N SER A 19 61.21 28.34 -2.49
CA SER A 19 59.99 28.30 -1.68
C SER A 19 58.77 27.81 -2.46
N ALA A 20 58.67 28.08 -3.77
CA ALA A 20 57.61 27.57 -4.64
C ALA A 20 57.76 26.07 -4.97
N LEU A 21 58.98 25.55 -5.16
CA LEU A 21 59.19 24.11 -5.37
C LEU A 21 58.96 23.29 -4.09
N LEU A 22 59.40 23.80 -2.93
CA LEU A 22 59.18 23.12 -1.64
C LEU A 22 57.70 23.13 -1.21
N THR A 23 56.94 24.19 -1.51
CA THR A 23 55.49 24.25 -1.23
C THR A 23 54.66 23.40 -2.19
N THR A 24 55.02 23.35 -3.47
CA THR A 24 54.31 22.47 -4.42
C THR A 24 54.58 20.99 -4.16
N GLN A 25 55.81 20.59 -3.81
CA GLN A 25 56.09 19.20 -3.43
C GLN A 25 55.41 18.80 -2.11
N SER A 26 55.36 19.67 -1.10
CA SER A 26 54.72 19.38 0.18
C SER A 26 53.19 19.39 0.12
N ILE A 27 52.58 20.23 -0.72
CA ILE A 27 51.13 20.19 -0.98
C ILE A 27 50.76 18.94 -1.80
N THR A 28 51.58 18.54 -2.77
CA THR A 28 51.33 17.31 -3.55
C THR A 28 51.55 16.05 -2.71
N GLN A 29 52.57 16.02 -1.85
CA GLN A 29 52.78 14.94 -0.88
C GLN A 29 51.73 14.91 0.22
N ALA A 30 51.23 16.05 0.71
CA ALA A 30 50.14 16.08 1.67
C ALA A 30 48.81 15.62 1.04
N ALA A 31 48.51 16.02 -0.20
CA ALA A 31 47.34 15.54 -0.93
C ALA A 31 47.43 14.06 -1.32
N GLN A 32 48.64 13.56 -1.63
CA GLN A 32 48.88 12.12 -1.84
C GLN A 32 48.85 11.32 -0.53
N ALA A 33 49.39 11.85 0.57
CA ALA A 33 49.37 11.20 1.89
C ALA A 33 47.97 11.23 2.54
N GLU A 34 47.15 12.24 2.26
CA GLU A 34 45.74 12.27 2.67
C GLU A 34 44.90 11.28 1.82
N ASN A 35 45.23 11.10 0.54
CA ASN A 35 44.67 10.04 -0.31
C ASN A 35 45.16 8.62 0.06
N GLU A 36 46.39 8.46 0.56
CA GLU A 36 46.91 7.18 1.07
C GLU A 36 46.35 6.85 2.46
N ASN A 37 46.18 7.83 3.36
CA ASN A 37 45.56 7.61 4.67
C ASN A 37 44.06 7.30 4.58
N LEU A 38 43.38 7.70 3.50
CA LEU A 38 42.00 7.27 3.19
C LEU A 38 41.91 5.78 2.77
N ARG A 39 43.05 5.11 2.50
CA ARG A 39 43.10 3.68 2.14
C ARG A 39 43.32 2.75 3.33
N HIS A 40 43.45 3.28 4.55
CA HIS A 40 43.56 2.50 5.80
C HIS A 40 42.23 2.40 6.58
N THR A 41 41.10 2.38 5.88
CA THR A 41 39.87 1.81 6.44
C THR A 41 39.95 0.29 6.33
N SER A 42 39.54 -0.44 7.36
CA SER A 42 39.33 -1.90 7.24
C SER A 42 38.53 -2.19 5.96
N PRO A 43 38.90 -3.21 5.17
CA PRO A 43 38.21 -3.48 3.91
C PRO A 43 36.72 -3.67 4.17
N ILE A 44 35.90 -2.82 3.54
CA ILE A 44 34.44 -2.93 3.56
C ILE A 44 34.06 -4.01 2.57
N ILE A 45 33.49 -5.10 3.06
CA ILE A 45 33.07 -6.23 2.23
C ILE A 45 31.59 -6.10 1.90
N ASN A 46 31.25 -6.06 0.61
CA ASN A 46 29.86 -6.04 0.15
C ASN A 46 29.25 -7.44 0.25
N VAL A 47 28.09 -7.55 0.90
CA VAL A 47 27.34 -8.81 1.03
C VAL A 47 25.93 -8.59 0.51
N ASP A 48 25.54 -9.42 -0.44
CA ASP A 48 24.19 -9.41 -0.98
C ASP A 48 23.18 -9.86 0.07
N SER A 49 21.99 -9.29 0.00
CA SER A 49 20.88 -9.64 0.86
C SER A 49 19.65 -10.03 0.06
N GLN A 50 18.86 -10.95 0.59
CA GLN A 50 17.64 -11.40 -0.07
C GLN A 50 16.49 -11.56 0.93
N PRO A 51 15.24 -11.22 0.54
CA PRO A 51 14.09 -11.49 1.38
C PRO A 51 13.95 -13.00 1.58
N VAL A 52 13.68 -13.41 2.82
CA VAL A 52 13.47 -14.81 3.20
C VAL A 52 12.06 -15.05 3.71
N HIS A 53 11.42 -14.01 4.23
CA HIS A 53 10.06 -14.09 4.77
C HIS A 53 9.32 -12.76 4.60
N ALA A 54 8.00 -12.83 4.39
CA ALA A 54 7.14 -11.66 4.32
C ALA A 54 5.76 -11.92 4.96
N MET A 55 5.30 -11.03 5.83
CA MET A 55 3.92 -11.02 6.32
C MET A 55 3.18 -9.84 5.71
N LEU A 56 2.08 -10.09 5.01
CA LEU A 56 1.38 -9.10 4.21
C LEU A 56 0.06 -8.72 4.85
N PHE A 57 -0.17 -7.42 4.99
CA PHE A 57 -1.45 -6.86 5.41
C PHE A 57 -2.24 -6.39 4.18
N LYS A 58 -3.55 -6.17 4.36
CA LYS A 58 -4.45 -5.66 3.29
C LYS A 58 -4.33 -4.14 3.05
N ASN A 59 -3.58 -3.43 3.89
CA ASN A 59 -3.52 -1.97 3.91
C ASN A 59 -2.29 -1.38 3.19
N GLY A 60 -1.57 -2.17 2.39
CA GLY A 60 -0.35 -1.70 1.69
C GLY A 60 0.96 -1.95 2.42
N TYR A 61 0.91 -2.49 3.64
CA TYR A 61 2.10 -2.76 4.45
C TYR A 61 2.40 -4.24 4.56
N GLY A 62 3.67 -4.56 4.75
CA GLY A 62 4.10 -5.89 5.17
C GLY A 62 5.34 -5.85 6.04
N LEU A 63 5.45 -6.83 6.93
CA LEU A 63 6.69 -7.13 7.64
C LEU A 63 7.56 -7.94 6.69
N VAL A 64 8.77 -7.49 6.41
CA VAL A 64 9.72 -8.20 5.56
C VAL A 64 10.95 -8.52 6.37
N SER A 65 11.41 -9.76 6.24
CA SER A 65 12.69 -10.21 6.77
C SER A 65 13.63 -10.46 5.61
N VAL A 66 14.75 -9.73 5.60
CA VAL A 66 15.80 -9.81 4.58
C VAL A 66 17.08 -10.28 5.27
N GLN A 67 17.75 -11.25 4.67
CA GLN A 67 18.89 -11.93 5.25
C GLN A 67 20.12 -11.77 4.36
N ALA A 68 21.26 -11.44 4.98
CA ALA A 68 22.58 -11.51 4.40
C ALA A 68 23.32 -12.73 4.96
N ASP A 69 23.85 -13.58 4.08
CA ASP A 69 24.72 -14.70 4.45
C ASP A 69 26.18 -14.27 4.29
N LEU A 70 26.86 -14.07 5.42
CA LEU A 70 28.25 -13.62 5.45
C LEU A 70 29.22 -14.67 4.89
N LYS A 71 28.77 -15.92 4.71
CA LYS A 71 29.63 -16.97 4.15
C LYS A 71 29.84 -16.86 2.65
N THR A 72 28.95 -16.16 1.95
CA THR A 72 29.04 -15.97 0.48
C THR A 72 30.29 -15.22 0.06
N VAL A 73 30.88 -14.45 0.99
CA VAL A 73 32.07 -13.63 0.76
C VAL A 73 33.31 -14.15 1.49
N LYS A 74 33.32 -15.41 1.92
CA LYS A 74 34.47 -16.03 2.62
C LYS A 74 35.79 -15.85 1.88
N ASP A 75 35.77 -15.99 0.57
CA ASP A 75 36.98 -15.88 -0.27
C ASP A 75 37.54 -14.45 -0.33
N GLN A 76 36.73 -13.44 0.04
CA GLN A 76 37.14 -12.04 0.11
C GLN A 76 37.74 -11.67 1.48
N ILE A 77 37.60 -12.55 2.48
CA ILE A 77 38.15 -12.34 3.82
C ILE A 77 39.64 -12.73 3.77
N GLN A 78 40.48 -11.78 3.37
CA GLN A 78 41.94 -11.92 3.48
C GLN A 78 42.42 -11.32 4.80
N GLY A 79 42.76 -12.16 5.77
CA GLY A 79 43.32 -11.70 7.05
C GLY A 79 43.15 -12.67 8.21
N ASN A 80 43.81 -12.36 9.33
CA ASN A 80 43.69 -13.09 10.58
C ASN A 80 42.21 -13.10 11.06
N PRO A 81 41.60 -14.25 11.37
CA PRO A 81 40.20 -14.36 11.84
C PRO A 81 39.89 -13.57 13.13
N ALA A 82 40.91 -13.02 13.81
CA ALA A 82 40.76 -12.15 14.96
C ALA A 82 40.42 -10.69 14.62
N THR A 83 40.61 -10.22 13.39
CA THR A 83 40.39 -8.81 13.03
C THR A 83 38.90 -8.55 12.77
N PRO A 84 38.30 -7.47 13.32
CA PRO A 84 36.94 -7.08 12.99
C PRO A 84 36.81 -6.74 11.50
N ILE A 85 35.78 -7.27 10.85
CA ILE A 85 35.48 -7.04 9.43
C ILE A 85 34.22 -6.19 9.35
N THR A 86 34.27 -5.13 8.56
CA THR A 86 33.09 -4.30 8.28
C THR A 86 32.40 -4.84 7.03
N PHE A 87 31.15 -5.24 7.20
CA PHE A 87 30.27 -5.63 6.11
C PHE A 87 29.36 -4.48 5.72
N GLN A 88 29.05 -4.44 4.44
CA GLN A 88 28.11 -3.51 3.85
C GLN A 88 27.10 -4.28 3.02
N THR A 89 25.84 -3.90 3.16
CA THR A 89 24.75 -4.58 2.47
C THR A 89 23.68 -3.58 2.07
N ASP A 90 22.98 -3.90 1.00
CA ASP A 90 21.85 -3.16 0.46
C ASP A 90 20.55 -3.37 1.27
N LEU A 91 20.63 -3.97 2.47
CA LEU A 91 19.60 -4.03 3.51
C LEU A 91 19.15 -2.64 3.99
N PHE A 92 18.57 -1.84 3.09
CA PHE A 92 18.11 -0.51 3.41
C PHE A 92 16.64 -0.32 3.04
N PRO A 93 15.73 -0.78 3.90
CA PRO A 93 14.33 -0.58 3.66
C PRO A 93 13.85 0.81 4.01
N ASN A 94 12.78 1.22 3.34
CA ASN A 94 11.89 2.28 3.80
C ASN A 94 11.06 1.80 5.00
N ALA A 95 11.74 1.43 6.09
CA ALA A 95 11.11 0.90 7.29
C ALA A 95 10.24 1.97 7.97
N THR A 96 9.12 1.52 8.54
CA THR A 96 8.25 2.32 9.39
C THR A 96 8.90 2.56 10.77
N GLN A 97 8.62 3.71 11.37
CA GLN A 97 9.10 4.08 12.70
C GLN A 97 8.79 3.02 13.76
N GLY A 98 9.84 2.60 14.49
CA GLY A 98 9.75 1.62 15.57
C GLY A 98 9.64 0.16 15.11
N SER A 99 9.77 -0.13 13.81
CA SER A 99 9.60 -1.48 13.26
C SER A 99 10.88 -2.18 12.81
N PHE A 100 12.02 -1.48 12.74
CA PHE A 100 13.27 -2.05 12.24
C PHE A 100 14.02 -2.78 13.37
N TRP A 101 14.33 -4.06 13.14
CA TRP A 101 15.04 -4.93 14.06
C TRP A 101 16.15 -5.67 13.32
N LEU A 102 17.29 -5.84 13.99
CA LEU A 102 18.36 -6.73 13.53
C LEU A 102 18.41 -7.97 14.42
N SER A 103 18.55 -9.11 13.78
CA SER A 103 18.86 -10.39 14.40
C SER A 103 20.08 -10.99 13.71
N TRP A 104 20.80 -11.86 14.41
CA TRP A 104 21.99 -12.51 13.88
C TRP A 104 22.17 -13.89 14.49
N SER A 105 22.98 -14.73 13.84
CA SER A 105 23.33 -16.06 14.33
C SER A 105 24.09 -15.98 15.65
N LYS A 106 23.88 -16.96 16.55
CA LYS A 106 24.49 -17.00 17.89
C LYS A 106 26.02 -16.94 17.88
N ASP A 107 26.63 -17.33 16.77
CA ASP A 107 28.08 -17.44 16.61
C ASP A 107 28.76 -16.12 16.20
N ILE A 108 28.00 -15.03 16.00
CA ILE A 108 28.53 -13.71 15.67
C ILE A 108 28.01 -12.63 16.63
N SER A 109 28.74 -11.53 16.74
CA SER A 109 28.33 -10.33 17.47
C SER A 109 28.50 -9.11 16.57
N LEU A 110 27.53 -8.19 16.60
CA LEU A 110 27.57 -6.99 15.77
C LEU A 110 28.05 -5.79 16.60
N SER A 111 28.93 -4.98 16.01
CA SER A 111 29.38 -3.68 16.51
C SER A 111 29.35 -2.64 15.38
N ASP A 112 29.42 -1.35 15.72
CA ASP A 112 29.37 -0.23 14.74
C ASP A 112 28.26 -0.35 13.67
N VAL A 113 27.05 -0.69 14.11
CA VAL A 113 25.90 -0.79 13.22
C VAL A 113 25.43 0.62 12.85
N LYS A 114 25.45 0.96 11.57
CA LYS A 114 25.05 2.27 11.07
C LYS A 114 24.38 2.23 9.71
N SER A 115 23.44 3.14 9.53
CA SER A 115 22.86 3.49 8.24
C SER A 115 23.74 4.50 7.53
N THR A 116 24.12 4.25 6.29
CA THR A 116 24.92 5.18 5.48
C THR A 116 24.54 5.10 4.01
N TYR A 117 25.04 6.02 3.19
CA TYR A 117 25.07 5.80 1.75
C TYR A 117 26.38 5.12 1.38
N ALA A 118 26.31 4.23 0.39
CA ALA A 118 27.46 3.54 -0.13
C ALA A 118 27.47 3.50 -1.65
N SER A 119 28.68 3.53 -2.20
CA SER A 119 28.94 3.40 -3.62
C SER A 119 29.00 1.93 -4.01
N PHE A 120 28.08 1.50 -4.87
CA PHE A 120 28.06 0.19 -5.51
C PHE A 120 28.54 0.36 -6.95
N ILE A 121 29.47 -0.50 -7.37
CA ILE A 121 29.97 -0.50 -8.75
C ILE A 121 29.20 -1.55 -9.52
N ASP A 122 28.48 -1.12 -10.56
CA ASP A 122 27.77 -1.99 -11.48
C ASP A 122 28.44 -1.95 -12.85
N ASN A 123 28.77 -3.11 -13.42
CA ASN A 123 29.40 -3.19 -14.73
C ASN A 123 28.30 -3.33 -15.79
N GLN A 124 28.09 -2.27 -16.55
CA GLN A 124 27.09 -2.24 -17.61
C GLN A 124 27.76 -2.21 -18.98
N ILE A 125 27.06 -2.68 -20.01
CA ILE A 125 27.52 -2.56 -21.38
C ILE A 125 27.62 -1.06 -21.71
N ALA A 126 28.74 -0.62 -22.29
CA ALA A 126 28.89 0.75 -22.74
C ALA A 126 27.87 1.06 -23.84
N ALA A 127 26.85 1.86 -23.50
CA ALA A 127 25.71 2.13 -24.37
C ALA A 127 25.85 3.44 -25.16
N GLU A 128 26.76 4.32 -24.72
CA GLU A 128 27.04 5.59 -25.38
C GLU A 128 28.49 5.68 -25.89
N ILE A 129 28.73 6.49 -26.93
CA ILE A 129 30.08 6.71 -27.49
C ILE A 129 31.11 7.12 -26.41
N PRO A 130 30.81 8.07 -25.49
CA PRO A 130 31.73 8.42 -24.41
C PRO A 130 32.08 7.27 -23.48
N GLU A 131 31.11 6.40 -23.18
CA GLU A 131 31.32 5.20 -22.35
C GLU A 131 32.17 4.17 -23.07
N LEU A 132 31.92 3.97 -24.36
CA LEU A 132 32.66 3.03 -25.19
C LEU A 132 34.12 3.45 -25.33
N ILE A 133 34.38 4.76 -25.51
CA ILE A 133 35.74 5.30 -25.52
C ILE A 133 36.40 5.11 -24.15
N ARG A 134 35.71 5.42 -23.05
CA ARG A 134 36.24 5.23 -21.68
C ARG A 134 36.60 3.76 -21.40
N ALA A 135 35.72 2.84 -21.78
CA ALA A 135 35.92 1.40 -21.61
C ALA A 135 37.01 0.84 -22.56
N SER A 136 37.38 1.62 -23.58
CA SER A 136 38.44 1.28 -24.54
C SER A 136 39.80 1.89 -24.20
N LYS A 137 39.99 2.41 -22.97
CA LYS A 137 41.29 2.91 -22.51
C LYS A 137 42.40 1.86 -22.73
N GLY A 138 43.50 2.30 -23.35
CA GLY A 138 44.64 1.46 -23.74
C GLY A 138 44.41 0.60 -24.98
N LYS A 139 43.24 0.68 -25.62
CA LYS A 139 42.92 -0.06 -26.85
C LYS A 139 42.94 0.84 -28.08
N THR A 140 43.08 0.22 -29.25
CA THR A 140 42.96 0.90 -30.54
C THR A 140 41.52 0.85 -31.02
N ILE A 141 41.02 2.01 -31.43
CA ILE A 141 39.68 2.19 -32.00
C ILE A 141 39.79 2.88 -33.34
N ARG A 142 38.78 2.74 -34.19
CA ARG A 142 38.59 3.59 -35.35
C ARG A 142 37.45 4.55 -35.05
N ALA A 143 37.71 5.85 -35.09
CA ALA A 143 36.73 6.86 -34.74
C ALA A 143 36.42 7.76 -35.95
N LYS A 144 35.15 8.05 -36.18
CA LYS A 144 34.71 9.04 -37.18
C LYS A 144 34.55 10.39 -36.49
N ILE A 145 35.48 11.31 -36.75
CA ILE A 145 35.55 12.61 -36.08
C ILE A 145 35.10 13.70 -37.04
N ALA A 146 34.16 14.54 -36.61
CA ALA A 146 33.70 15.72 -37.35
C ALA A 146 34.78 16.83 -37.32
N GLN A 147 35.17 17.31 -38.50
CA GLN A 147 36.11 18.45 -38.64
C GLN A 147 35.39 19.76 -38.97
N SER A 148 34.24 19.69 -39.66
CA SER A 148 33.37 20.82 -39.99
C SER A 148 31.89 20.35 -39.99
N GLN A 149 30.94 21.22 -40.33
CA GLN A 149 29.50 20.87 -40.31
C GLN A 149 29.15 19.70 -41.26
N ASP A 150 29.86 19.56 -42.39
CA ASP A 150 29.58 18.55 -43.41
C ASP A 150 30.71 17.54 -43.64
N GLU A 151 31.85 17.69 -42.93
CA GLU A 151 33.03 16.86 -43.15
C GLU A 151 33.41 16.07 -41.90
N SER A 152 33.58 14.76 -42.10
CA SER A 152 33.98 13.82 -41.05
C SER A 152 35.05 12.88 -41.59
N VAL A 153 36.05 12.59 -40.77
CA VAL A 153 37.21 11.78 -41.14
C VAL A 153 37.30 10.57 -40.23
N TRP A 154 37.52 9.40 -40.81
CA TRP A 154 37.87 8.20 -40.07
C TRP A 154 39.35 8.24 -39.69
N VAL A 155 39.62 8.13 -38.39
CA VAL A 155 40.98 8.02 -37.86
C VAL A 155 41.12 6.73 -37.07
N THR A 156 42.30 6.12 -37.15
CA THR A 156 42.67 5.03 -36.25
C THR A 156 43.42 5.64 -35.08
N ALA A 157 42.97 5.36 -33.86
CA ALA A 157 43.46 6.03 -32.67
C ALA A 157 43.60 5.06 -31.48
N GLU A 158 44.69 5.19 -30.73
CA GLU A 158 44.81 4.55 -29.42
C GLU A 158 44.19 5.46 -28.36
N VAL A 159 43.27 4.94 -27.55
CA VAL A 159 42.65 5.71 -26.45
C VAL A 159 43.61 5.75 -25.28
N LEU A 160 44.17 6.92 -24.97
CA LEU A 160 45.12 7.07 -23.87
C LEU A 160 44.42 7.29 -22.54
N GLU A 161 43.53 8.28 -22.48
CA GLU A 161 42.89 8.70 -21.23
C GLU A 161 41.59 9.46 -21.50
N VAL A 162 40.59 9.24 -20.63
CA VAL A 162 39.42 10.12 -20.51
C VAL A 162 39.47 10.70 -19.10
N PRO A 163 39.91 11.96 -18.93
CA PRO A 163 40.16 12.50 -17.60
C PRO A 163 38.93 12.52 -16.73
N GLU A 164 39.09 12.19 -15.46
CA GLU A 164 38.10 12.48 -14.43
C GLU A 164 38.15 13.98 -14.09
N GLN A 165 37.00 14.62 -14.10
CA GLN A 165 36.81 15.96 -13.57
C GLN A 165 36.77 15.90 -12.04
N TYR A 166 37.88 16.32 -11.44
CA TYR A 166 37.94 16.50 -10.00
C TYR A 166 37.04 17.66 -9.57
N GLN A 167 36.00 17.37 -8.80
CA GLN A 167 35.27 18.38 -8.06
C GLN A 167 35.75 18.38 -6.61
N PRO A 168 36.20 19.51 -6.05
CA PRO A 168 36.56 19.57 -4.65
C PRO A 168 35.32 19.21 -3.82
N ILE A 169 35.50 18.26 -2.90
CA ILE A 169 34.45 17.84 -1.98
C ILE A 169 34.11 19.04 -1.09
N PRO A 170 32.88 19.57 -1.14
CA PRO A 170 32.51 20.73 -0.33
C PRO A 170 32.53 20.36 1.16
N GLU A 171 32.91 21.30 2.02
CA GLU A 171 32.78 21.18 3.48
C GLU A 171 31.45 21.82 3.94
N PRO A 172 30.64 21.16 4.81
CA PRO A 172 30.88 19.84 5.39
C PRO A 172 30.77 18.73 4.34
N ARG A 173 31.65 17.72 4.43
CA ARG A 173 31.68 16.60 3.48
C ARG A 173 30.27 16.00 3.31
N PRO A 174 29.77 15.85 2.08
CA PRO A 174 28.50 15.20 1.85
C PRO A 174 28.58 13.74 2.30
N LEU A 175 27.49 13.22 2.85
CA LEU A 175 27.34 11.79 3.21
C LEU A 175 27.56 10.85 2.00
N ILE A 176 27.48 11.40 0.79
CA ILE A 176 27.63 10.70 -0.48
C ILE A 176 28.69 11.43 -1.30
N LEU A 177 29.76 10.73 -1.68
CA LEU A 177 30.67 11.25 -2.71
C LEU A 177 29.95 11.18 -4.07
N PRO A 178 29.87 12.29 -4.83
CA PRO A 178 29.31 12.23 -6.17
C PRO A 178 30.12 11.24 -7.01
N PRO A 179 29.49 10.48 -7.91
CA PRO A 179 30.22 9.60 -8.81
C PRO A 179 31.25 10.43 -9.61
N PRO A 180 32.39 9.83 -9.98
CA PRO A 180 33.40 10.53 -10.77
C PRO A 180 32.75 11.10 -12.02
N ARG A 181 32.90 12.41 -12.22
CA ARG A 181 32.50 13.05 -13.47
C ARG A 181 33.63 12.88 -14.44
N TYR A 182 33.32 12.54 -15.68
CA TYR A 182 34.34 12.43 -16.72
C TYR A 182 34.31 13.67 -17.59
N SER A 183 35.48 14.06 -18.08
CA SER A 183 35.62 15.13 -19.06
C SER A 183 34.92 14.74 -20.35
N ASN A 184 34.38 15.72 -21.07
CA ASN A 184 33.89 15.53 -22.44
C ASN A 184 35.04 15.48 -23.46
N MET A 185 36.29 15.47 -23.02
CA MET A 185 37.47 15.32 -23.86
C MET A 185 38.09 13.94 -23.66
N ALA A 186 38.48 13.30 -24.76
CA ALA A 186 39.31 12.11 -24.77
C ALA A 186 40.69 12.46 -25.34
N TYR A 187 41.75 11.95 -24.71
CA TYR A 187 43.10 12.02 -25.26
C TYR A 187 43.35 10.79 -26.12
N LEU A 188 43.49 11.01 -27.42
CA LEU A 188 43.67 9.99 -28.43
C LEU A 188 45.05 10.12 -29.06
N LYS A 189 45.74 9.01 -29.29
CA LYS A 189 46.98 9.00 -30.07
C LYS A 189 46.66 8.71 -31.53
N ILE A 190 46.80 9.70 -32.39
CA ILE A 190 46.51 9.65 -33.82
C ILE A 190 47.81 9.95 -34.58
N ASP A 191 48.24 9.07 -35.48
CA ASP A 191 49.47 9.21 -36.28
C ASP A 191 50.72 9.57 -35.44
N GLY A 192 50.83 8.96 -34.25
CA GLY A 192 51.94 9.18 -33.31
C GLY A 192 51.86 10.48 -32.50
N LYS A 193 50.83 11.31 -32.68
CA LYS A 193 50.59 12.54 -31.92
C LYS A 193 49.47 12.35 -30.91
N ILE A 194 49.55 13.02 -29.76
CA ILE A 194 48.47 13.06 -28.77
C ILE A 194 47.55 14.22 -29.11
N SER A 195 46.28 13.92 -29.36
CA SER A 195 45.22 14.87 -29.68
C SER A 195 44.13 14.83 -28.62
N ALA A 196 43.79 15.99 -28.06
CA ALA A 196 42.60 16.14 -27.23
C ALA A 196 41.39 16.32 -28.16
N VAL A 197 40.47 15.36 -28.14
CA VAL A 197 39.27 15.36 -28.99
C VAL A 197 38.04 15.51 -28.12
N ASN A 198 37.14 16.43 -28.47
CA ASN A 198 35.85 16.52 -27.80
C ASN A 198 34.99 15.33 -28.25
N MET A 199 34.50 14.53 -27.30
CA MET A 199 33.75 13.31 -27.59
C MET A 199 32.43 13.57 -28.33
N TYR A 200 31.86 14.78 -28.27
CA TYR A 200 30.70 15.15 -29.10
C TYR A 200 31.03 15.29 -30.59
N GLN A 201 32.30 15.43 -30.96
CA GLN A 201 32.74 15.43 -32.35
C GLN A 201 32.89 14.01 -32.91
N ILE A 202 32.88 12.99 -32.04
CA ILE A 202 32.99 11.59 -32.45
C ILE A 202 31.59 11.08 -32.78
N GLN A 203 31.33 10.92 -34.07
CA GLN A 203 30.02 10.52 -34.58
C GLN A 203 29.83 9.00 -34.56
N GLN A 204 30.92 8.24 -34.67
CA GLN A 204 30.90 6.77 -34.72
C GLN A 204 32.23 6.21 -34.23
N VAL A 205 32.20 5.03 -33.61
CA VAL A 205 33.38 4.28 -33.19
C VAL A 205 33.26 2.83 -33.66
N GLU A 206 34.33 2.30 -34.25
CA GLU A 206 34.52 0.88 -34.53
C GLU A 206 35.60 0.36 -33.56
N LEU A 207 35.30 -0.72 -32.85
CA LEU A 207 36.26 -1.40 -32.00
C LEU A 207 37.10 -2.32 -32.88
N VAL A 208 38.42 -2.16 -32.83
CA VAL A 208 39.35 -3.02 -33.58
C VAL A 208 39.59 -4.28 -32.75
N ASP A 209 39.50 -5.46 -33.38
CA ASP A 209 39.73 -6.77 -32.77
C ASP A 209 38.89 -7.04 -31.50
N ALA A 210 37.60 -6.70 -31.53
CA ALA A 210 36.69 -6.92 -30.39
C ALA A 210 35.64 -8.00 -30.69
N ASP A 211 35.68 -9.09 -29.91
CA ASP A 211 34.69 -10.18 -29.96
C ASP A 211 33.43 -9.89 -29.11
N SER A 212 33.46 -8.84 -28.28
CA SER A 212 32.34 -8.44 -27.42
C SER A 212 32.33 -6.93 -27.16
N ILE A 213 31.15 -6.39 -26.84
CA ILE A 213 31.00 -4.98 -26.45
C ILE A 213 31.64 -4.78 -25.07
N PRO A 214 32.49 -3.75 -24.87
CA PRO A 214 33.14 -3.52 -23.59
C PRO A 214 32.13 -3.05 -22.53
N THR A 215 32.39 -3.44 -21.28
CA THR A 215 31.63 -2.97 -20.13
C THR A 215 32.33 -1.78 -19.46
N VAL A 216 31.54 -0.87 -18.90
CA VAL A 216 32.01 0.26 -18.11
C VAL A 216 31.46 0.16 -16.69
N ALA A 217 32.28 0.56 -15.72
CA ALA A 217 31.90 0.63 -14.32
C ALA A 217 31.02 1.87 -14.05
N HIS A 218 29.79 1.66 -13.60
CA HIS A 218 28.89 2.68 -13.09
C HIS A 218 28.86 2.67 -11.57
N THR A 219 29.30 3.77 -10.97
CA THR A 219 29.15 3.97 -9.53
C THR A 219 27.74 4.46 -9.23
N GLN A 220 26.95 3.64 -8.55
CA GLN A 220 25.64 4.00 -8.02
C GLN A 220 25.72 4.18 -6.51
N ASN A 221 25.23 5.31 -6.01
CA ASN A 221 25.15 5.54 -4.58
C ASN A 221 23.77 5.12 -4.07
N LYS A 222 23.74 4.12 -3.18
CA LYS A 222 22.51 3.60 -2.58
C LYS A 222 22.60 3.64 -1.06
N PRO A 223 21.47 3.82 -0.35
CA PRO A 223 21.42 3.55 1.08
C PRO A 223 21.90 2.13 1.39
N ALA A 224 22.68 1.98 2.46
CA ALA A 224 23.28 0.72 2.87
C ALA A 224 23.33 0.64 4.40
N LEU A 225 23.24 -0.59 4.90
CA LEU A 225 23.54 -0.90 6.28
C LEU A 225 25.00 -1.36 6.37
N GLN A 226 25.75 -0.75 7.28
CA GLN A 226 27.10 -1.19 7.63
C GLN A 226 27.11 -1.72 9.06
N PHE A 227 27.84 -2.80 9.27
CA PHE A 227 28.08 -3.35 10.60
C PHE A 227 29.43 -4.06 10.63
N THR A 228 30.02 -4.13 11.81
CA THR A 228 31.30 -4.79 12.03
C THR A 228 31.11 -6.05 12.86
N THR A 229 31.78 -7.14 12.50
CA THR A 229 31.74 -8.39 13.26
C THR A 229 33.05 -9.16 13.17
N HIS A 230 33.26 -10.09 14.09
CA HIS A 230 34.35 -11.06 14.04
C HIS A 230 33.81 -12.37 13.46
N LEU A 231 34.39 -12.82 12.35
CA LEU A 231 34.06 -14.13 11.78
C LEU A 231 35.11 -15.14 12.19
N THR A 232 34.68 -16.18 12.89
CA THR A 232 35.52 -17.35 13.15
C THR A 232 35.39 -18.33 11.99
N GLU A 233 36.51 -18.95 11.57
CA GLU A 233 36.53 -19.94 10.48
C GLU A 233 35.53 -21.09 10.71
N ASN A 234 35.26 -21.41 11.97
CA ASN A 234 34.43 -22.54 12.41
C ASN A 234 32.95 -22.20 12.64
N ALA A 235 32.49 -20.96 12.43
CA ALA A 235 31.07 -20.62 12.62
C ALA A 235 30.17 -21.40 11.64
N PRO A 236 29.31 -22.33 12.09
CA PRO A 236 28.48 -23.16 11.22
C PRO A 236 27.37 -22.36 10.52
N VAL A 237 26.93 -21.24 11.07
CA VAL A 237 26.00 -20.28 10.44
C VAL A 237 26.45 -18.86 10.78
N ALA A 238 26.59 -18.00 9.77
CA ALA A 238 26.99 -16.60 9.96
C ALA A 238 26.04 -15.70 9.15
N THR A 239 24.88 -15.39 9.73
CA THR A 239 23.80 -14.67 9.06
C THR A 239 23.39 -13.45 9.86
N VAL A 240 23.12 -12.36 9.15
CA VAL A 240 22.48 -11.16 9.71
C VAL A 240 21.16 -10.96 9.00
N GLN A 241 20.10 -10.73 9.77
CA GLN A 241 18.76 -10.53 9.25
C GLN A 241 18.21 -9.20 9.75
N ALA A 242 17.64 -8.43 8.82
CA ALA A 242 16.85 -7.25 9.13
C ALA A 242 15.36 -7.59 8.97
N THR A 243 14.58 -7.34 10.02
CA THR A 243 13.12 -7.49 10.00
C THR A 243 12.49 -6.13 10.22
N TYR A 244 11.59 -5.73 9.32
CA TYR A 244 11.02 -4.39 9.34
C TYR A 244 9.64 -4.32 8.69
N LEU A 245 8.80 -3.40 9.14
CA LEU A 245 7.55 -3.08 8.47
C LEU A 245 7.82 -2.06 7.36
N ALA A 246 7.31 -2.30 6.16
CA ALA A 246 7.44 -1.36 5.03
C ALA A 246 6.13 -1.28 4.24
N ASN A 247 5.93 -0.14 3.57
CA ASN A 247 4.90 0.03 2.55
C ASN A 247 5.42 -0.46 1.20
N GLY A 248 4.52 -0.95 0.35
CA GLY A 248 4.81 -1.39 -1.02
C GLY A 248 4.56 -2.88 -1.22
N ILE A 249 4.02 -3.58 -0.23
CA ILE A 249 3.63 -4.97 -0.35
C ILE A 249 2.28 -5.18 0.33
N SER A 250 1.36 -5.85 -0.34
CA SER A 250 -0.01 -6.05 0.15
C SER A 250 -0.61 -7.29 -0.48
N TRP A 251 -1.67 -7.80 0.12
CA TRP A 251 -2.53 -8.79 -0.53
C TRP A 251 -3.97 -8.31 -0.62
N ASN A 252 -4.68 -8.79 -1.64
CA ASN A 252 -6.07 -8.45 -1.90
C ASN A 252 -6.92 -9.72 -2.06
N PRO A 253 -7.74 -10.10 -1.05
CA PRO A 253 -8.65 -11.22 -1.14
C PRO A 253 -9.85 -10.92 -2.04
N SER A 254 -10.43 -11.97 -2.63
CA SER A 254 -11.75 -11.91 -3.27
C SER A 254 -12.35 -13.30 -3.35
N TYR A 255 -13.68 -13.38 -3.31
CA TYR A 255 -14.44 -14.62 -3.38
C TYR A 255 -15.30 -14.72 -4.64
N VAL A 256 -15.55 -15.95 -5.06
CA VAL A 256 -16.66 -16.33 -5.93
C VAL A 256 -17.57 -17.25 -5.13
N VAL A 257 -18.87 -16.95 -5.10
CA VAL A 257 -19.92 -17.80 -4.55
C VAL A 257 -20.76 -18.29 -5.72
N ASP A 258 -20.56 -19.54 -6.11
CA ASP A 258 -21.30 -20.20 -7.18
C ASP A 258 -22.53 -20.90 -6.61
N ILE A 259 -23.71 -20.55 -7.12
CA ILE A 259 -25.00 -21.12 -6.74
C ILE A 259 -25.67 -21.89 -7.89
N THR A 260 -24.88 -22.36 -8.86
CA THR A 260 -25.36 -23.17 -10.00
C THR A 260 -26.12 -24.41 -9.53
N ASP A 261 -25.54 -25.15 -8.58
CA ASP A 261 -26.13 -26.38 -8.03
C ASP A 261 -27.15 -26.12 -6.90
N MET A 262 -27.38 -24.84 -6.57
CA MET A 262 -28.29 -24.47 -5.49
C MET A 262 -29.75 -24.66 -5.92
N THR A 263 -30.44 -25.51 -5.19
CA THR A 263 -31.89 -25.73 -5.28
C THR A 263 -32.54 -25.54 -3.90
N ASP A 264 -33.87 -25.40 -3.86
CA ASP A 264 -34.59 -25.21 -2.59
C ASP A 264 -34.44 -26.41 -1.63
N SER A 265 -34.17 -27.61 -2.16
CA SER A 265 -33.91 -28.82 -1.38
C SER A 265 -32.46 -28.97 -0.96
N ASN A 266 -31.49 -28.66 -1.84
CA ASN A 266 -30.07 -28.85 -1.54
C ASN A 266 -29.51 -27.75 -0.63
N LYS A 267 -29.85 -26.48 -0.90
CA LYS A 267 -29.31 -25.31 -0.16
C LYS A 267 -27.79 -25.32 -0.01
N GLU A 268 -27.11 -25.77 -1.06
CA GLU A 268 -25.65 -25.79 -1.14
C GLU A 268 -25.20 -24.84 -2.26
N GLY A 269 -24.10 -24.14 -2.01
CA GLY A 269 -23.34 -23.41 -3.02
C GLY A 269 -21.85 -23.70 -2.83
N ARG A 270 -21.01 -23.15 -3.71
CA ARG A 270 -19.57 -23.34 -3.65
C ARG A 270 -18.88 -22.01 -3.51
N ILE A 271 -18.06 -21.85 -2.47
CA ILE A 271 -17.20 -20.68 -2.31
C ILE A 271 -15.79 -21.00 -2.81
N SER A 272 -15.20 -20.09 -3.57
CA SER A 272 -13.80 -20.12 -3.98
C SER A 272 -13.13 -18.82 -3.59
N ALA A 273 -12.01 -18.90 -2.88
CA ALA A 273 -11.25 -17.77 -2.39
C ALA A 273 -9.91 -17.67 -3.12
N LYS A 274 -9.53 -16.45 -3.49
CA LYS A 274 -8.20 -16.13 -4.02
C LYS A 274 -7.62 -14.90 -3.35
N ALA A 275 -6.31 -14.78 -3.42
CA ALA A 275 -5.54 -13.60 -3.10
C ALA A 275 -4.76 -13.11 -4.32
N VAL A 276 -4.71 -11.81 -4.51
CA VAL A 276 -3.70 -11.17 -5.37
C VAL A 276 -2.66 -10.51 -4.47
N VAL A 277 -1.42 -10.98 -4.53
CA VAL A 277 -0.30 -10.32 -3.87
C VAL A 277 0.25 -9.25 -4.80
N VAL A 278 0.38 -8.04 -4.28
CA VAL A 278 0.97 -6.89 -4.97
C VAL A 278 2.31 -6.62 -4.33
N ASN A 279 3.38 -6.68 -5.12
CA ASN A 279 4.74 -6.43 -4.66
C ASN A 279 5.37 -5.29 -5.45
N ASP A 280 5.37 -4.09 -4.87
CA ASP A 280 6.09 -2.91 -5.36
C ASP A 280 7.31 -2.60 -4.46
N LEU A 281 7.66 -3.51 -3.54
CA LEU A 281 8.68 -3.28 -2.51
C LEU A 281 10.06 -3.82 -2.92
N ILE A 282 10.19 -5.14 -3.08
CA ILE A 282 11.48 -5.83 -3.21
C ILE A 282 11.35 -7.10 -4.06
N ASP A 283 12.39 -7.47 -4.81
CA ASP A 283 12.40 -8.73 -5.55
C ASP A 283 12.35 -9.93 -4.59
N MET A 284 11.35 -10.81 -4.75
CA MET A 284 11.19 -12.02 -3.95
C MET A 284 11.54 -13.25 -4.80
N THR A 285 12.48 -14.05 -4.32
CA THR A 285 12.83 -15.35 -4.89
C THR A 285 12.75 -16.40 -3.79
N ASN A 286 11.87 -17.38 -3.97
CA ASN A 286 11.63 -18.46 -3.01
C ASN A 286 11.31 -18.01 -1.57
N VAL A 287 10.44 -16.99 -1.43
CA VAL A 287 10.06 -16.41 -0.13
C VAL A 287 8.87 -17.15 0.47
N SER A 288 8.91 -17.43 1.77
CA SER A 288 7.72 -17.84 2.52
C SER A 288 6.92 -16.60 2.93
N ALA A 289 5.64 -16.56 2.57
CA ALA A 289 4.76 -15.42 2.84
C ALA A 289 3.54 -15.80 3.68
N GLU A 290 3.13 -14.89 4.56
CA GLU A 290 1.91 -15.03 5.36
C GLU A 290 0.94 -13.91 5.02
N LEU A 291 -0.27 -14.27 4.58
CA LEU A 291 -1.32 -13.30 4.31
C LEU A 291 -2.16 -13.13 5.57
N ILE A 292 -2.17 -11.92 6.12
CA ILE A 292 -2.82 -11.67 7.41
C ILE A 292 -4.26 -11.21 7.20
N ALA A 293 -5.20 -12.02 7.69
CA ALA A 293 -6.59 -11.64 7.89
C ALA A 293 -6.78 -11.03 9.28
N GLY A 294 -7.00 -9.71 9.29
CA GLY A 294 -7.20 -8.90 10.49
C GLY A 294 -6.70 -7.48 10.26
N TYR A 295 -6.83 -6.63 11.27
CA TYR A 295 -6.35 -5.24 11.23
C TYR A 295 -5.37 -5.01 12.38
N PRO A 296 -4.05 -5.12 12.16
CA PRO A 296 -3.10 -4.77 13.20
C PRO A 296 -3.19 -3.28 13.52
N HIS A 297 -2.96 -2.91 14.79
CA HIS A 297 -2.84 -1.51 15.17
C HIS A 297 -1.39 -1.03 14.99
N ILE A 298 -1.13 -0.31 13.88
CA ILE A 298 0.20 0.24 13.56
C ILE A 298 0.14 1.76 13.66
N GLN A 299 0.47 2.29 14.85
CA GLN A 299 0.32 3.71 15.16
C GLN A 299 1.12 4.63 14.22
N TYR A 300 2.35 4.25 13.89
CA TYR A 300 3.30 5.10 13.16
C TYR A 300 3.51 4.71 11.70
N GLN A 301 2.54 4.02 11.07
CA GLN A 301 2.67 3.46 9.71
C GLN A 301 3.18 4.45 8.64
N ASP A 302 2.87 5.74 8.77
CA ASP A 302 3.27 6.80 7.83
C ASP A 302 4.59 7.50 8.20
N ALA A 303 5.19 7.16 9.34
CA ALA A 303 6.46 7.74 9.78
C ALA A 303 7.62 6.82 9.39
N SER A 304 8.67 7.44 8.84
CA SER A 304 9.89 6.73 8.46
C SER A 304 10.72 6.38 9.70
N SER A 305 11.43 5.26 9.67
CA SER A 305 12.33 4.82 10.74
C SER A 305 13.43 5.84 11.02
N ALA A 306 13.86 5.92 12.28
CA ALA A 306 15.06 6.65 12.67
C ALA A 306 16.34 6.07 12.05
N MET A 307 16.32 4.80 11.62
CA MET A 307 17.39 4.18 10.84
C MET A 307 17.33 4.57 9.35
N SER A 308 16.31 5.33 8.91
CA SER A 308 16.27 5.88 7.55
C SER A 308 17.29 7.02 7.41
N LEU A 309 17.78 7.25 6.19
CA LEU A 309 18.69 8.37 5.88
C LEU A 309 17.94 9.68 5.64
N LYS A 310 16.70 9.80 6.13
CA LYS A 310 15.90 11.01 6.01
C LYS A 310 16.30 12.04 7.06
N PRO A 311 16.13 13.35 6.78
CA PRO A 311 16.39 14.38 7.78
C PRO A 311 15.53 14.18 9.03
N LEU A 312 16.13 14.26 10.23
CA LEU A 312 15.44 14.10 11.51
C LEU A 312 14.19 14.98 11.64
N ARG A 313 14.25 16.23 11.14
CA ARG A 313 13.12 17.15 11.14
C ARG A 313 11.91 16.59 10.37
N GLU A 314 12.14 15.90 9.25
CA GLU A 314 11.08 15.27 8.47
C GLU A 314 10.44 14.12 9.25
N ILE A 315 11.26 13.25 9.87
CA ILE A 315 10.79 12.13 10.69
C ILE A 315 9.94 12.64 11.86
N LEU A 316 10.43 13.64 12.60
CA LEU A 316 9.69 14.24 13.72
C LEU A 316 8.39 14.93 13.29
N ASN A 317 8.33 15.45 12.07
CA ASN A 317 7.09 16.01 11.51
C ASN A 317 6.10 14.90 11.15
N GLN A 318 6.55 13.79 10.59
CA GLN A 318 5.70 12.63 10.28
C GLN A 318 5.10 12.02 11.56
N ILE A 319 5.90 11.84 12.61
CA ILE A 319 5.43 11.34 13.92
C ILE A 319 4.35 12.27 14.50
N ARG A 320 4.56 13.59 14.44
CA ARG A 320 3.56 14.57 14.88
C ARG A 320 2.29 14.55 14.04
N ALA A 321 2.42 14.36 12.73
CA ALA A 321 1.29 14.30 11.79
C ALA A 321 0.42 13.03 11.94
N THR A 322 0.97 11.95 12.50
CA THR A 322 0.22 10.72 12.80
C THR A 322 -0.72 10.81 14.01
N GLY A 323 -0.82 11.97 14.67
CA GLY A 323 -1.80 12.25 15.72
C GLY A 323 -3.26 12.31 15.22
N GLU A 324 -4.23 12.24 16.14
CA GLU A 324 -5.68 12.09 15.86
C GLU A 324 -6.26 13.08 14.83
N GLY A 325 -5.73 14.31 14.74
CA GLY A 325 -6.19 15.31 13.78
C GLY A 325 -5.87 15.01 12.30
N GLY A 326 -4.86 14.18 12.00
CA GLY A 326 -4.47 13.82 10.62
C GLY A 326 -5.27 12.65 10.02
N ARG A 327 -5.91 11.82 10.85
CA ARG A 327 -6.66 10.62 10.42
C ARG A 327 -8.02 10.95 9.76
N MET A 328 -8.66 12.06 10.15
CA MET A 328 -10.00 12.44 9.68
C MET A 328 -10.04 12.78 8.17
N MET A 329 -8.91 13.21 7.60
CA MET A 329 -8.78 13.54 6.17
C MET A 329 -8.44 12.33 5.29
N LYS A 330 -7.92 11.23 5.88
CA LYS A 330 -7.60 9.98 5.14
C LYS A 330 -8.78 8.99 5.09
N GLN A 331 -9.72 9.08 6.03
CA GLN A 331 -10.95 8.26 6.01
C GLN A 331 -11.83 8.57 4.78
N SER A 332 -11.79 9.79 4.25
CA SER A 332 -12.48 10.17 3.01
C SER A 332 -11.78 9.65 1.74
N ALA A 333 -10.48 9.37 1.78
CA ALA A 333 -9.73 8.79 0.65
C ALA A 333 -10.03 7.29 0.47
N PHE A 334 -10.20 6.54 1.56
CA PHE A 334 -10.70 5.16 1.52
C PHE A 334 -12.17 5.08 1.06
N ALA A 335 -12.99 6.10 1.33
CA ALA A 335 -14.32 6.22 0.75
C ALA A 335 -14.28 6.47 -0.78
N ASN A 336 -13.26 7.17 -1.29
CA ASN A 336 -13.05 7.38 -2.73
C ASN A 336 -12.56 6.13 -3.46
N GLN A 337 -11.84 5.22 -2.79
CA GLN A 337 -11.45 3.93 -3.37
C GLN A 337 -12.65 2.97 -3.49
N ARG A 338 -13.64 3.08 -2.59
CA ARG A 338 -14.95 2.41 -2.72
C ARG A 338 -15.74 2.89 -3.95
N TYR A 339 -15.54 4.14 -4.40
CA TYR A 339 -16.22 4.68 -5.57
C TYR A 339 -15.51 4.37 -6.91
N ARG A 340 -14.18 4.21 -6.93
CA ARG A 340 -13.43 3.95 -8.19
C ARG A 340 -13.42 2.49 -8.63
N GLY A 341 -13.67 1.54 -7.72
CA GLY A 341 -13.83 0.11 -8.08
C GLY A 341 -15.14 -0.20 -8.81
N ALA A 342 -16.14 0.69 -8.73
CA ALA A 342 -17.46 0.53 -9.34
C ALA A 342 -17.53 0.90 -10.83
N MET A 343 -16.41 1.27 -11.47
CA MET A 343 -16.40 1.83 -12.83
C MET A 343 -15.59 1.01 -13.85
N MET A 344 -15.26 -0.25 -13.55
CA MET A 344 -14.55 -1.17 -14.47
C MET A 344 -15.43 -2.38 -14.80
N GLU A 345 -16.65 -2.11 -15.24
CA GLU A 345 -17.58 -3.09 -15.80
C GLU A 345 -17.53 -2.97 -17.33
N MET A 346 -16.66 -3.75 -18.00
CA MET A 346 -16.89 -4.20 -19.38
C MET A 346 -15.83 -5.22 -19.86
N ALA A 347 -16.35 -6.35 -20.36
CA ALA A 347 -15.69 -7.45 -21.10
C ALA A 347 -14.85 -8.44 -20.25
N ALA A 348 -14.91 -9.77 -20.42
CA ALA A 348 -15.45 -10.61 -21.48
C ALA A 348 -15.88 -11.98 -20.93
N ASP A 349 -16.73 -12.67 -21.69
CA ASP A 349 -17.11 -14.08 -21.54
C ASP A 349 -15.85 -14.97 -21.55
N MET A 350 -15.58 -15.69 -20.47
CA MET A 350 -14.55 -16.74 -20.42
C MET A 350 -15.11 -18.00 -19.76
N PRO A 351 -14.91 -19.19 -20.36
CA PRO A 351 -15.16 -20.44 -19.67
C PRO A 351 -14.14 -20.60 -18.53
N MET A 352 -14.64 -20.63 -17.30
CA MET A 352 -13.81 -20.78 -16.10
C MET A 352 -13.26 -22.21 -16.01
N SER A 353 -11.93 -22.30 -15.86
CA SER A 353 -11.27 -23.52 -15.41
C SER A 353 -11.49 -23.71 -13.91
N THR A 354 -11.70 -24.94 -13.47
CA THR A 354 -11.80 -25.33 -12.06
C THR A 354 -10.57 -24.83 -11.29
N MET A 355 -10.77 -24.06 -10.21
CA MET A 355 -9.66 -23.68 -9.33
C MET A 355 -9.06 -24.93 -8.67
N PRO A 356 -7.71 -25.02 -8.55
CA PRO A 356 -7.05 -26.13 -7.87
C PRO A 356 -7.55 -26.29 -6.42
N GLY A 357 -7.93 -27.50 -6.04
CA GLY A 357 -8.62 -27.82 -4.78
C GLY A 357 -7.74 -28.02 -3.55
N THR A 358 -6.48 -27.58 -3.55
CA THR A 358 -5.62 -27.67 -2.36
C THR A 358 -5.73 -26.40 -1.54
N ALA A 359 -6.34 -26.50 -0.35
CA ALA A 359 -6.41 -25.40 0.59
C ALA A 359 -5.01 -25.00 1.07
N VAL A 360 -4.73 -23.70 1.03
CA VAL A 360 -3.53 -23.07 1.61
C VAL A 360 -3.57 -23.26 3.12
N LYS A 361 -2.52 -23.79 3.74
CA LYS A 361 -2.51 -23.98 5.20
C LYS A 361 -2.58 -22.64 5.93
N GLY A 362 -3.29 -22.58 7.05
CA GLY A 362 -3.33 -21.37 7.87
C GLY A 362 -3.30 -21.65 9.36
N GLU A 363 -2.93 -20.62 10.12
CA GLU A 363 -2.79 -20.66 11.57
C GLU A 363 -3.49 -19.45 12.19
N ALA A 364 -4.16 -19.65 13.33
CA ALA A 364 -4.74 -18.58 14.12
C ALA A 364 -3.80 -18.27 15.29
N VAL A 365 -3.43 -16.99 15.45
CA VAL A 365 -2.66 -16.51 16.60
C VAL A 365 -3.38 -15.28 17.16
N GLU A 366 -3.88 -15.39 18.39
CA GLU A 366 -4.78 -14.40 19.01
C GLU A 366 -5.97 -14.07 18.07
N ASP A 367 -6.18 -12.79 17.73
CA ASP A 367 -7.26 -12.31 16.86
C ASP A 367 -6.91 -12.28 15.35
N LEU A 368 -5.71 -12.75 14.97
CA LEU A 368 -5.23 -12.74 13.59
C LEU A 368 -5.21 -14.15 13.01
N TYR A 369 -5.54 -14.25 11.72
CA TYR A 369 -5.39 -15.49 10.95
C TYR A 369 -4.38 -15.31 9.82
N PHE A 370 -3.50 -16.30 9.64
CA PHE A 370 -2.37 -16.27 8.71
C PHE A 370 -2.56 -17.34 7.65
N TYR A 371 -2.74 -16.97 6.38
CA TYR A 371 -2.67 -17.92 5.26
C TYR A 371 -1.21 -18.06 4.80
N LYS A 372 -0.65 -19.26 4.85
CA LYS A 372 0.77 -19.53 4.58
C LYS A 372 1.01 -19.91 3.12
N LEU A 373 1.71 -19.06 2.38
CA LEU A 373 2.14 -19.31 1.01
C LEU A 373 3.64 -19.63 0.99
N ASP A 374 4.01 -20.77 0.42
CA ASP A 374 5.41 -21.17 0.28
C ASP A 374 5.93 -20.88 -1.14
N ASN A 375 7.24 -20.68 -1.25
CA ASN A 375 7.96 -20.57 -2.52
C ASN A 375 7.46 -19.43 -3.44
N ILE A 376 7.17 -18.25 -2.88
CA ILE A 376 6.80 -17.06 -3.64
C ILE A 376 7.99 -16.58 -4.47
N ASN A 377 7.79 -16.49 -5.79
CA ASN A 377 8.71 -15.84 -6.73
C ASN A 377 7.96 -14.67 -7.38
N LEU A 378 8.32 -13.44 -7.02
CA LEU A 378 7.62 -12.25 -7.47
C LEU A 378 8.58 -11.05 -7.44
N LYS A 379 8.95 -10.51 -8.60
CA LYS A 379 9.82 -9.33 -8.70
C LYS A 379 9.08 -8.08 -8.23
N LYS A 380 9.84 -7.04 -7.94
CA LYS A 380 9.33 -5.71 -7.67
C LYS A 380 8.56 -5.19 -8.90
N GLY A 381 7.34 -4.71 -8.67
CA GLY A 381 6.38 -4.31 -9.68
C GLY A 381 5.47 -5.42 -10.18
N GLU A 382 5.66 -6.68 -9.76
CA GLU A 382 4.82 -7.80 -10.19
C GLU A 382 3.63 -8.04 -9.25
N ARG A 383 2.62 -8.75 -9.77
CA ARG A 383 1.44 -9.18 -9.02
C ARG A 383 1.25 -10.67 -9.19
N GLY A 384 1.09 -11.37 -8.08
CA GLY A 384 0.89 -12.82 -8.06
C GLY A 384 -0.56 -13.18 -7.76
N TYR A 385 -1.09 -14.17 -8.46
CA TYR A 385 -2.43 -14.73 -8.24
C TYR A 385 -2.30 -16.04 -7.47
N PHE A 386 -2.94 -16.12 -6.29
CA PHE A 386 -2.86 -17.27 -5.39
C PHE A 386 -4.26 -17.76 -5.02
N PRO A 387 -4.70 -18.94 -5.50
CA PRO A 387 -5.86 -19.62 -4.92
C PRO A 387 -5.62 -19.88 -3.43
N LEU A 388 -6.60 -19.61 -2.58
CA LEU A 388 -6.51 -19.84 -1.14
C LEU A 388 -7.22 -21.14 -0.74
N PHE A 389 -8.50 -21.24 -1.07
CA PHE A 389 -9.30 -22.43 -0.79
C PHE A 389 -10.54 -22.43 -1.68
N ALA A 390 -11.16 -23.59 -1.80
CA ALA A 390 -12.51 -23.74 -2.31
C ALA A 390 -13.23 -24.78 -1.46
N GLY A 391 -14.54 -24.62 -1.31
CA GLY A 391 -15.35 -25.55 -0.54
C GLY A 391 -16.84 -25.37 -0.80
N ASP A 392 -17.57 -26.46 -0.63
CA ASP A 392 -19.03 -26.43 -0.67
C ASP A 392 -19.54 -25.93 0.69
N ILE A 393 -20.53 -25.04 0.64
CA ILE A 393 -21.04 -24.30 1.79
C ILE A 393 -22.58 -24.29 1.79
N PRO A 394 -23.21 -24.33 2.97
CA PRO A 394 -24.64 -24.05 3.08
C PRO A 394 -24.93 -22.64 2.57
N ALA A 395 -25.86 -22.53 1.64
CA ALA A 395 -26.29 -21.30 1.01
C ALA A 395 -27.81 -21.30 0.82
N SER A 396 -28.49 -20.24 1.24
CA SER A 396 -29.94 -20.12 1.05
C SER A 396 -30.35 -18.73 0.62
N SER A 397 -31.34 -18.66 -0.28
CA SER A 397 -31.89 -17.38 -0.73
C SER A 397 -32.76 -16.74 0.34
N ILE A 398 -32.55 -15.45 0.56
CA ILE A 398 -33.41 -14.62 1.40
C ILE A 398 -33.66 -13.26 0.75
N TYR A 399 -34.88 -12.76 0.90
CA TYR A 399 -35.24 -11.41 0.48
C TYR A 399 -35.23 -10.49 1.69
N THR A 400 -34.74 -9.26 1.56
CA THR A 400 -34.67 -8.30 2.66
C THR A 400 -35.33 -6.98 2.26
N TRP A 401 -36.18 -6.45 3.14
CA TRP A 401 -36.78 -5.13 2.97
C TRP A 401 -36.65 -4.33 4.28
N ASP A 402 -35.81 -3.30 4.22
CA ASP A 402 -35.54 -2.42 5.35
C ASP A 402 -36.26 -1.08 5.16
N ILE A 403 -37.17 -0.77 6.09
CA ILE A 403 -37.96 0.45 6.10
C ILE A 403 -37.45 1.37 7.21
N PRO A 404 -36.99 2.59 6.86
CA PRO A 404 -36.46 3.51 7.85
C PRO A 404 -37.58 4.08 8.75
N ASP A 405 -37.14 4.75 9.81
CA ASP A 405 -38.03 5.59 10.61
C ASP A 405 -38.33 6.88 9.84
N TYR A 406 -39.60 7.29 9.85
CA TYR A 406 -40.04 8.55 9.24
C TYR A 406 -40.07 9.69 10.27
N VAL A 407 -39.85 9.41 11.55
CA VAL A 407 -39.71 10.42 12.58
C VAL A 407 -38.24 10.85 12.68
N ASP A 408 -37.98 12.14 12.47
CA ASP A 408 -36.62 12.68 12.59
C ASP A 408 -36.18 12.87 14.06
N GLN A 409 -34.92 13.22 14.26
CA GLN A 409 -34.35 13.47 15.60
C GLN A 409 -35.03 14.61 16.38
N TYR A 410 -35.81 15.45 15.71
CA TYR A 410 -36.57 16.55 16.33
C TYR A 410 -38.02 16.15 16.62
N ASN A 411 -38.38 14.87 16.40
CA ASN A 411 -39.71 14.30 16.54
C ASN A 411 -40.72 14.86 15.54
N ASN A 412 -40.25 15.28 14.37
CA ASN A 412 -41.13 15.62 13.26
C ASN A 412 -41.29 14.41 12.36
N TYR A 413 -42.54 14.15 11.96
CA TYR A 413 -42.80 13.21 10.88
C TYR A 413 -42.33 13.83 9.56
N ARG A 414 -41.40 13.16 8.88
CA ARG A 414 -40.93 13.49 7.55
C ARG A 414 -41.58 12.50 6.60
N MET A 415 -42.51 12.99 5.78
CA MET A 415 -43.05 12.14 4.73
C MET A 415 -41.88 11.59 3.90
N PRO A 416 -41.84 10.26 3.66
CA PRO A 416 -40.86 9.71 2.74
C PRO A 416 -40.99 10.44 1.40
N ASN A 417 -39.85 10.74 0.78
CA ASN A 417 -39.82 11.25 -0.58
C ASN A 417 -40.66 10.31 -1.47
N PRO A 418 -41.64 10.79 -2.25
CA PRO A 418 -42.40 9.96 -3.19
C PRO A 418 -41.51 9.15 -4.14
N ASP A 419 -40.30 9.64 -4.43
CA ASP A 419 -39.33 8.96 -5.29
C ASP A 419 -38.52 7.85 -4.56
N MET A 420 -38.63 7.73 -3.22
CA MET A 420 -38.00 6.65 -2.48
C MET A 420 -38.77 5.34 -2.71
N LYS A 421 -38.29 4.57 -3.68
CA LYS A 421 -38.79 3.23 -3.98
C LYS A 421 -38.54 2.28 -2.82
N GLN A 422 -39.60 1.60 -2.39
CA GLN A 422 -39.51 0.47 -1.48
C GLN A 422 -38.80 -0.67 -2.21
N THR A 423 -37.54 -0.87 -1.84
CA THR A 423 -36.64 -1.78 -2.56
C THR A 423 -36.48 -3.06 -1.75
N VAL A 424 -36.87 -4.17 -2.35
CA VAL A 424 -36.58 -5.51 -1.83
C VAL A 424 -35.28 -6.00 -2.45
N TRP A 425 -34.35 -6.43 -1.61
CA TRP A 425 -33.08 -7.00 -2.04
C TRP A 425 -33.12 -8.51 -1.99
N HIS A 426 -32.60 -9.19 -3.01
CA HIS A 426 -32.28 -10.61 -2.97
C HIS A 426 -30.85 -10.78 -2.46
N SER A 427 -30.69 -11.62 -1.43
CA SER A 427 -29.42 -11.93 -0.79
C SER A 427 -29.28 -13.44 -0.57
N LEU A 428 -28.08 -13.87 -0.21
CA LEU A 428 -27.78 -15.22 0.26
C LEU A 428 -27.40 -15.17 1.73
N ASP A 429 -27.99 -16.06 2.52
CA ASP A 429 -27.47 -16.44 3.83
C ASP A 429 -26.51 -17.61 3.63
N LEU A 430 -25.25 -17.42 4.03
CA LEU A 430 -24.13 -18.33 3.86
C LEU A 430 -23.61 -18.76 5.23
N THR A 431 -23.18 -20.02 5.36
CA THR A 431 -22.51 -20.51 6.57
C THR A 431 -21.09 -20.94 6.23
N ASN A 432 -20.11 -20.47 7.01
CA ASN A 432 -18.73 -20.86 6.83
C ASN A 432 -18.46 -22.25 7.40
N THR A 433 -18.55 -23.26 6.55
CA THR A 433 -18.19 -24.66 6.85
C THR A 433 -16.77 -25.02 6.42
N THR A 434 -15.99 -24.06 5.91
CA THR A 434 -14.59 -24.28 5.54
C THR A 434 -13.69 -24.32 6.77
N ASP A 435 -12.46 -24.83 6.62
CA ASP A 435 -11.48 -24.93 7.71
C ASP A 435 -10.84 -23.57 8.08
N GLN A 436 -11.24 -22.49 7.41
CA GLN A 436 -10.58 -21.18 7.49
C GLN A 436 -11.60 -20.07 7.68
N PRO A 437 -11.31 -19.02 8.44
CA PRO A 437 -12.16 -17.85 8.49
C PRO A 437 -12.19 -17.17 7.11
N TRP A 438 -13.30 -16.54 6.78
CA TRP A 438 -13.38 -15.65 5.63
C TRP A 438 -13.01 -14.25 6.09
N THR A 439 -11.94 -13.70 5.55
CA THR A 439 -11.61 -12.28 5.78
C THR A 439 -12.55 -11.36 5.00
N THR A 440 -12.77 -10.15 5.50
CA THR A 440 -13.57 -9.14 4.78
C THR A 440 -12.99 -8.88 3.39
N ALA A 441 -13.78 -9.15 2.34
CA ALA A 441 -13.39 -8.97 0.94
C ALA A 441 -14.60 -8.87 0.01
N SER A 442 -14.36 -8.48 -1.25
CA SER A 442 -15.40 -8.55 -2.28
C SER A 442 -15.74 -9.99 -2.61
N ALA A 443 -17.02 -10.25 -2.88
CA ALA A 443 -17.52 -11.54 -3.32
C ALA A 443 -18.46 -11.35 -4.51
N ILE A 444 -18.24 -12.12 -5.57
CA ILE A 444 -19.12 -12.18 -6.73
C ILE A 444 -20.03 -13.39 -6.56
N THR A 445 -21.34 -13.19 -6.73
CA THR A 445 -22.29 -14.30 -6.83
C THR A 445 -22.42 -14.71 -8.29
N MET A 446 -22.29 -16.00 -8.58
CA MET A 446 -22.40 -16.56 -9.93
C MET A 446 -23.43 -17.68 -10.01
N LYS A 447 -24.04 -17.84 -11.18
CA LYS A 447 -24.90 -18.97 -11.51
C LYS A 447 -24.77 -19.28 -13.01
N ASP A 448 -24.55 -20.55 -13.35
CA ASP A 448 -24.39 -21.01 -14.74
C ASP A 448 -23.32 -20.20 -15.51
N GLY A 449 -22.21 -19.86 -14.83
CA GLY A 449 -21.13 -19.02 -15.38
C GLY A 449 -21.46 -17.53 -15.51
N ARG A 450 -22.65 -17.07 -15.09
CA ARG A 450 -23.07 -15.66 -15.18
C ARG A 450 -22.98 -14.96 -13.84
N ILE A 451 -22.54 -13.70 -13.85
CA ILE A 451 -22.53 -12.85 -12.66
C ILE A 451 -23.96 -12.42 -12.35
N LEU A 452 -24.38 -12.63 -11.10
CA LEU A 452 -25.68 -12.16 -10.59
C LEU A 452 -25.56 -10.86 -9.78
N GLY A 453 -24.41 -10.65 -9.15
CA GLY A 453 -24.15 -9.49 -8.32
C GLY A 453 -22.79 -9.56 -7.62
N GLN A 454 -22.41 -8.45 -7.01
CA GLN A 454 -21.20 -8.33 -6.21
C GLN A 454 -21.50 -7.51 -4.96
N ASP A 455 -21.06 -8.00 -3.81
CA ASP A 455 -21.09 -7.26 -2.55
C ASP A 455 -19.88 -7.67 -1.68
N THR A 456 -19.84 -7.22 -0.43
CA THR A 456 -18.76 -7.49 0.51
C THR A 456 -19.16 -8.60 1.48
N ILE A 457 -18.37 -9.68 1.54
CA ILE A 457 -18.40 -10.60 2.68
C ILE A 457 -17.63 -9.93 3.82
N ASN A 458 -18.25 -9.82 5.00
CA ASN A 458 -17.57 -9.36 6.21
C ASN A 458 -16.73 -10.48 6.82
N TYR A 459 -15.92 -10.18 7.84
CA TYR A 459 -15.19 -11.22 8.54
C TYR A 459 -16.15 -12.28 9.09
N THR A 460 -15.98 -13.52 8.65
CA THR A 460 -16.83 -14.65 9.04
C THR A 460 -15.96 -15.76 9.60
N PRO A 461 -15.95 -15.97 10.93
CA PRO A 461 -15.18 -17.05 11.54
C PRO A 461 -15.67 -18.41 11.05
N VAL A 462 -14.90 -19.46 11.31
CA VAL A 462 -15.34 -20.85 11.07
C VAL A 462 -16.63 -21.10 11.85
N LYS A 463 -17.63 -21.71 11.19
CA LYS A 463 -19.03 -21.87 11.64
C LYS A 463 -19.83 -20.58 11.80
N GLY A 464 -19.26 -19.44 11.43
CA GLY A 464 -19.97 -18.16 11.39
C GLY A 464 -20.90 -18.07 10.18
N GLU A 465 -21.78 -17.07 10.22
CA GLU A 465 -22.73 -16.78 9.14
C GLU A 465 -22.36 -15.47 8.44
N ALA A 466 -22.68 -15.39 7.16
CA ALA A 466 -22.53 -14.19 6.34
C ALA A 466 -23.76 -13.98 5.48
N ARG A 467 -24.15 -12.72 5.28
CA ARG A 467 -25.16 -12.36 4.28
C ARG A 467 -24.50 -11.66 3.12
N LEU A 468 -24.76 -12.15 1.91
CA LEU A 468 -24.22 -11.59 0.67
C LEU A 468 -25.37 -11.07 -0.20
N LYS A 469 -25.42 -9.75 -0.44
CA LYS A 469 -26.43 -9.15 -1.32
C LYS A 469 -26.12 -9.48 -2.78
N ILE A 470 -27.16 -9.77 -3.55
CA ILE A 470 -27.06 -10.07 -4.99
C ILE A 470 -27.59 -8.89 -5.80
N THR A 471 -28.91 -8.68 -5.77
CA THR A 471 -29.61 -7.75 -6.69
C THR A 471 -30.95 -7.31 -6.13
N GLN A 472 -31.59 -6.32 -6.77
CA GLN A 472 -32.96 -5.92 -6.43
C GLN A 472 -33.97 -6.93 -6.99
N ALA A 473 -34.92 -7.34 -6.15
CA ALA A 473 -35.94 -8.32 -6.51
C ALA A 473 -37.09 -7.66 -7.29
N LEU A 474 -36.96 -7.61 -8.63
CA LEU A 474 -37.98 -6.99 -9.50
C LEU A 474 -39.34 -7.70 -9.46
N SER A 475 -39.35 -8.99 -9.14
CA SER A 475 -40.57 -9.82 -9.05
C SER A 475 -41.22 -9.79 -7.67
N ILE A 476 -40.72 -8.99 -6.72
CA ILE A 476 -41.35 -8.79 -5.41
C ILE A 476 -41.62 -7.30 -5.24
N THR A 477 -42.90 -6.92 -5.21
CA THR A 477 -43.28 -5.54 -4.95
C THR A 477 -43.55 -5.33 -3.47
N ALA A 478 -43.06 -4.22 -2.95
CA ALA A 478 -43.28 -3.78 -1.59
C ALA A 478 -43.86 -2.36 -1.60
N GLU A 479 -44.86 -2.13 -0.75
CA GLU A 479 -45.42 -0.79 -0.54
C GLU A 479 -45.57 -0.55 0.96
N ALA A 480 -45.17 0.65 1.41
CA ALA A 480 -45.32 1.08 2.78
C ALA A 480 -46.14 2.36 2.82
N LYS A 481 -47.19 2.37 3.64
CA LYS A 481 -48.05 3.54 3.85
C LYS A 481 -48.31 3.73 5.33
N GLU A 482 -48.13 4.95 5.81
CA GLU A 482 -48.47 5.33 7.18
C GLU A 482 -49.53 6.44 7.17
N VAL A 483 -50.51 6.32 8.06
CA VAL A 483 -51.62 7.26 8.19
C VAL A 483 -51.78 7.65 9.66
N GLU A 484 -51.92 8.94 9.94
CA GLU A 484 -52.32 9.43 11.26
C GLU A 484 -53.77 9.05 11.53
N ILE A 485 -54.00 8.26 12.59
CA ILE A 485 -55.34 7.79 12.97
C ILE A 485 -55.91 8.58 14.16
N SER A 486 -55.05 9.14 15.02
CA SER A 486 -55.48 9.97 16.14
C SER A 486 -54.38 10.93 16.60
N ARG A 487 -54.81 12.05 17.18
CA ARG A 487 -53.91 13.01 17.83
C ARG A 487 -54.54 13.58 19.09
N GLN A 488 -53.81 13.49 20.19
CA GLN A 488 -54.13 14.16 21.44
C GLN A 488 -53.21 15.36 21.60
N ARG A 489 -53.78 16.56 21.48
CA ARG A 489 -53.01 17.81 21.58
C ARG A 489 -52.61 18.12 23.01
N GLN A 490 -51.41 18.64 23.19
CA GLN A 490 -50.87 19.01 24.51
C GLN A 490 -51.00 17.92 25.57
N ALA A 491 -50.88 16.66 25.16
CA ALA A 491 -51.18 15.50 25.99
C ALA A 491 -50.10 15.18 27.02
N LYS A 492 -48.85 15.61 26.79
CA LYS A 492 -47.74 15.30 27.70
C LYS A 492 -46.76 16.46 27.82
N GLN A 493 -46.39 16.79 29.05
CA GLN A 493 -45.29 17.70 29.32
C GLN A 493 -44.03 16.88 29.66
N VAL A 494 -42.94 17.16 28.94
CA VAL A 494 -41.62 16.62 29.25
C VAL A 494 -40.67 17.81 29.31
N ASP A 495 -40.05 18.00 30.47
CA ASP A 495 -39.31 19.21 30.82
C ASP A 495 -40.12 20.50 30.61
N ARG A 496 -39.59 21.43 29.80
CA ARG A 496 -40.22 22.71 29.45
C ARG A 496 -41.02 22.65 28.14
N ARG A 497 -41.19 21.46 27.55
CA ARG A 497 -41.86 21.28 26.26
C ARG A 497 -43.16 20.51 26.44
N VAL A 498 -44.17 20.95 25.71
CA VAL A 498 -45.48 20.29 25.63
C VAL A 498 -45.53 19.55 24.32
N TYR A 499 -45.96 18.29 24.38
CA TYR A 499 -46.00 17.37 23.26
C TYR A 499 -47.44 16.94 22.96
N ASP A 500 -47.73 16.77 21.68
CA ASP A 500 -48.89 16.03 21.22
C ASP A 500 -48.53 14.54 21.21
N ILE A 501 -49.49 13.67 21.51
CA ILE A 501 -49.40 12.23 21.21
C ILE A 501 -50.07 12.00 19.87
N VAL A 502 -49.34 11.49 18.89
CA VAL A 502 -49.84 11.11 17.58
C VAL A 502 -49.77 9.60 17.44
N THR A 503 -50.88 9.00 17.03
CA THR A 503 -50.96 7.57 16.73
C THR A 503 -50.96 7.37 15.23
N ILE A 504 -50.05 6.54 14.74
CA ILE A 504 -49.89 6.20 13.33
C ILE A 504 -50.29 4.74 13.14
N GLU A 505 -51.08 4.47 12.09
CA GLU A 505 -51.29 3.12 11.55
C GLU A 505 -50.45 2.98 10.27
N GLY A 506 -49.54 2.01 10.28
CA GLY A 506 -48.75 1.61 9.12
C GLY A 506 -49.35 0.36 8.46
N THR A 507 -49.38 0.35 7.14
CA THR A 507 -49.74 -0.80 6.30
C THR A 507 -48.56 -1.10 5.37
N LEU A 508 -48.10 -2.35 5.40
CA LEU A 508 -47.06 -2.88 4.55
C LEU A 508 -47.68 -3.93 3.64
N GLU A 509 -47.50 -3.77 2.34
CA GLU A 509 -48.07 -4.66 1.34
C GLU A 509 -46.95 -5.31 0.53
N LEU A 510 -47.00 -6.64 0.43
CA LEU A 510 -46.01 -7.46 -0.24
C LEU A 510 -46.71 -8.35 -1.26
N THR A 511 -46.19 -8.41 -2.48
CA THR A 511 -46.68 -9.32 -3.52
C THR A 511 -45.49 -10.01 -4.19
N ASN A 512 -45.53 -11.34 -4.24
CA ASN A 512 -44.53 -12.16 -4.90
C ASN A 512 -45.07 -12.64 -6.26
N TYR A 513 -44.54 -12.11 -7.35
CA TYR A 513 -44.94 -12.46 -8.72
C TYR A 513 -44.23 -13.71 -9.24
N LYS A 514 -43.35 -14.34 -8.46
CA LYS A 514 -42.66 -15.57 -8.85
C LYS A 514 -43.61 -16.77 -8.78
N SER A 515 -43.23 -17.84 -9.47
CA SER A 515 -43.85 -19.17 -9.38
C SER A 515 -43.58 -19.88 -8.06
N ASP A 516 -42.50 -19.49 -7.36
CA ASP A 516 -42.03 -20.14 -6.15
C ASP A 516 -42.16 -19.23 -4.92
N ALA A 517 -42.28 -19.84 -3.74
CA ALA A 517 -42.34 -19.11 -2.49
C ALA A 517 -41.03 -18.33 -2.23
N ALA A 518 -41.14 -17.21 -1.51
CA ALA A 518 -40.00 -16.37 -1.19
C ALA A 518 -39.95 -16.07 0.30
N LYS A 519 -38.88 -16.49 0.98
CA LYS A 519 -38.62 -16.13 2.37
C LYS A 519 -38.13 -14.67 2.42
N LEU A 520 -38.83 -13.82 3.16
CA LEU A 520 -38.54 -12.40 3.29
C LEU A 520 -38.32 -12.01 4.77
N GLU A 521 -37.23 -11.30 5.02
CA GLU A 521 -36.94 -10.60 6.27
C GLU A 521 -37.29 -9.11 6.10
N LEU A 522 -38.21 -8.65 6.93
CA LEU A 522 -38.72 -7.27 6.93
C LEU A 522 -38.26 -6.59 8.21
N THR A 523 -37.68 -5.40 8.09
CA THR A 523 -37.34 -4.55 9.24
C THR A 523 -38.03 -3.20 9.13
N LYS A 524 -38.70 -2.75 10.20
CA LYS A 524 -39.23 -1.38 10.33
C LYS A 524 -38.70 -0.74 11.60
N LEU A 525 -38.16 0.47 11.46
CA LEU A 525 -37.82 1.32 12.60
C LEU A 525 -38.95 2.31 12.88
N VAL A 526 -39.33 2.44 14.14
CA VAL A 526 -40.31 3.44 14.61
C VAL A 526 -39.81 4.17 15.84
N SER A 527 -40.02 5.48 15.90
CA SER A 527 -39.83 6.27 17.11
C SER A 527 -41.14 6.30 17.90
N GLY A 528 -41.16 5.77 19.11
CA GLY A 528 -42.33 5.77 19.99
C GLY A 528 -42.65 4.39 20.57
N ASN A 529 -43.87 4.26 21.08
CA ASN A 529 -44.39 3.03 21.65
C ASN A 529 -45.21 2.28 20.62
N VAL A 530 -44.82 1.04 20.31
CA VAL A 530 -45.59 0.13 19.47
C VAL A 530 -46.79 -0.36 20.27
N GLU A 531 -48.00 -0.17 19.73
CA GLU A 531 -49.26 -0.56 20.36
C GLU A 531 -49.70 -1.94 19.88
N THR A 532 -49.70 -2.15 18.56
CA THR A 532 -50.10 -3.42 17.94
C THR A 532 -49.27 -3.67 16.69
N ALA A 533 -49.05 -4.94 16.36
CA ALA A 533 -48.49 -5.36 15.09
C ALA A 533 -49.06 -6.73 14.74
N THR A 534 -49.50 -6.92 13.49
CA THR A 534 -49.90 -8.24 12.98
C THR A 534 -48.69 -9.14 12.87
N ASP A 535 -48.92 -10.45 12.95
CA ASP A 535 -47.90 -11.48 12.76
C ASP A 535 -46.74 -11.44 13.78
N LYS A 536 -46.95 -10.77 14.92
CA LYS A 536 -46.10 -10.75 16.12
C LYS A 536 -44.60 -10.63 15.79
N PRO A 537 -44.14 -9.45 15.31
CA PRO A 537 -42.73 -9.24 15.02
C PRO A 537 -41.87 -9.41 16.28
N GLU A 538 -40.63 -9.81 16.06
CA GLU A 538 -39.59 -9.60 17.06
C GLU A 538 -39.41 -8.09 17.27
N THR A 539 -39.56 -7.64 18.51
CA THR A 539 -39.56 -6.22 18.87
C THR A 539 -38.38 -5.91 19.78
N THR A 540 -37.49 -5.06 19.32
CA THR A 540 -36.28 -4.67 20.07
C THR A 540 -36.25 -3.16 20.30
N LYS A 541 -36.18 -2.73 21.56
CA LYS A 541 -35.93 -1.33 21.90
C LYS A 541 -34.45 -1.02 21.74
N LEU A 542 -34.13 -0.06 20.87
CA LEU A 542 -32.76 0.31 20.58
C LEU A 542 -32.26 1.37 21.58
N PRO A 543 -30.97 1.32 21.97
CA PRO A 543 -30.37 2.38 22.79
C PRO A 543 -30.17 3.68 22.00
N THR A 544 -30.25 3.60 20.67
CA THR A 544 -30.21 4.76 19.77
C THR A 544 -31.32 5.73 20.13
N GLY A 545 -30.93 6.96 20.49
CA GLY A 545 -31.88 7.98 20.89
C GLY A 545 -32.36 7.90 22.33
N ILE A 546 -31.60 7.30 23.27
CA ILE A 546 -31.97 7.22 24.69
C ILE A 546 -32.27 8.59 25.34
N GLY A 547 -31.65 9.67 24.86
CA GLY A 547 -31.91 11.05 25.29
C GLY A 547 -33.07 11.73 24.55
N ARG A 548 -33.71 11.04 23.60
CA ARG A 548 -34.89 11.55 22.88
C ARG A 548 -36.13 11.26 23.69
N VAL A 549 -37.17 12.08 23.47
CA VAL A 549 -38.47 11.90 24.12
C VAL A 549 -39.19 10.62 23.65
N ASN A 550 -38.85 10.15 22.44
CA ASN A 550 -39.32 8.89 21.87
C ASN A 550 -38.17 7.88 21.83
N SER A 551 -38.39 6.70 22.41
CA SER A 551 -37.50 5.56 22.21
C SER A 551 -37.61 5.05 20.79
N GLN A 552 -36.50 4.62 20.20
CA GLN A 552 -36.52 3.96 18.90
C GLN A 552 -36.72 2.45 19.08
N THR A 553 -37.67 1.89 18.34
CA THR A 553 -38.01 0.47 18.38
C THR A 553 -37.85 -0.12 16.99
N GLN A 554 -37.21 -1.29 16.91
CA GLN A 554 -37.13 -2.10 15.72
C GLN A 554 -38.18 -3.20 15.76
N LEU A 555 -38.95 -3.31 14.68
CA LEU A 555 -39.86 -4.41 14.41
C LEU A 555 -39.26 -5.26 13.29
N LYS A 556 -39.08 -6.56 13.55
CA LYS A 556 -38.53 -7.51 12.60
C LYS A 556 -39.53 -8.66 12.36
N TRP A 557 -39.88 -8.90 11.10
CA TRP A 557 -40.69 -10.04 10.68
C TRP A 557 -39.88 -10.96 9.78
N THR A 558 -40.14 -12.26 9.88
CA THR A 558 -39.71 -13.27 8.90
C THR A 558 -40.96 -13.91 8.34
N VAL A 559 -41.18 -13.79 7.03
CA VAL A 559 -42.43 -14.22 6.38
C VAL A 559 -42.12 -15.06 5.15
N ASP A 560 -42.97 -16.05 4.89
CA ASP A 560 -42.93 -16.83 3.66
C ASP A 560 -44.00 -16.31 2.70
N LEU A 561 -43.56 -15.60 1.66
CA LEU A 561 -44.45 -15.05 0.64
C LEU A 561 -44.85 -16.14 -0.35
N LYS A 562 -46.15 -16.45 -0.38
CA LYS A 562 -46.74 -17.38 -1.35
C LYS A 562 -46.54 -16.86 -2.79
N PRO A 563 -46.36 -17.77 -3.77
CA PRO A 563 -46.18 -17.39 -5.17
C PRO A 563 -47.46 -16.85 -5.82
N GLY A 564 -47.32 -15.99 -6.82
CA GLY A 564 -48.42 -15.48 -7.65
C GLY A 564 -49.04 -14.16 -7.17
N ALA A 565 -49.51 -13.37 -8.14
CA ALA A 565 -50.02 -12.00 -7.95
C ALA A 565 -51.25 -11.91 -7.02
N ASP A 566 -52.06 -12.96 -6.95
CA ASP A 566 -53.28 -12.99 -6.12
C ASP A 566 -52.98 -13.18 -4.62
N ASN A 567 -51.75 -13.56 -4.27
CA ASN A 567 -51.32 -13.83 -2.90
C ASN A 567 -50.71 -12.60 -2.22
N LYS A 568 -51.42 -11.46 -2.28
CA LYS A 568 -51.01 -10.24 -1.60
C LYS A 568 -50.99 -10.43 -0.08
N MET A 569 -49.84 -10.19 0.55
CA MET A 569 -49.68 -10.18 2.01
C MET A 569 -49.77 -8.75 2.53
N THR A 570 -50.52 -8.55 3.62
CA THR A 570 -50.67 -7.25 4.27
C THR A 570 -50.32 -7.36 5.75
N ILE A 571 -49.31 -6.60 6.18
CA ILE A 571 -48.92 -6.46 7.58
C ILE A 571 -49.36 -5.08 8.06
N LYS A 572 -49.97 -5.02 9.25
CA LYS A 572 -50.38 -3.76 9.88
C LYS A 572 -49.68 -3.57 11.22
N TYR A 573 -49.28 -2.34 11.52
CA TYR A 573 -48.74 -1.97 12.81
C TYR A 573 -49.28 -0.62 13.27
N LYS A 574 -49.33 -0.42 14.58
CA LYS A 574 -49.68 0.85 15.22
C LYS A 574 -48.63 1.25 16.20
N TYR A 575 -48.26 2.52 16.17
CA TYR A 575 -47.37 3.09 17.17
C TYR A 575 -47.80 4.51 17.51
N ALA A 576 -47.56 4.90 18.75
CA ALA A 576 -47.81 6.24 19.25
C ALA A 576 -46.48 6.93 19.57
N TYR A 577 -46.33 8.17 19.15
CA TYR A 577 -45.13 8.95 19.39
C TYR A 577 -45.45 10.39 19.79
N LEU A 578 -44.51 11.00 20.50
CA LEU A 578 -44.59 12.37 20.98
C LEU A 578 -44.01 13.31 19.93
N THR A 579 -44.81 14.23 19.41
CA THR A 579 -44.33 15.30 18.54
C THR A 579 -44.47 16.65 19.23
N ASN A 580 -43.51 17.54 19.01
CA ASN A 580 -43.54 18.86 19.65
C ASN A 580 -44.53 19.83 18.99
N GLY A 581 -45.27 19.39 17.96
CA GLY A 581 -46.25 20.19 17.23
C GLY A 581 -45.58 21.42 16.64
N GLN A 582 -45.36 21.46 15.33
CA GLN A 582 -44.85 22.71 14.72
C GLN A 582 -45.72 23.88 15.19
N ASN A 583 -45.11 24.84 15.90
CA ASN A 583 -45.71 26.14 16.13
C ASN A 583 -45.89 26.80 14.75
N VAL A 584 -46.98 26.48 14.05
CA VAL A 584 -47.41 27.16 12.81
C VAL A 584 -47.70 28.66 13.07
N LYS A 585 -47.58 29.14 14.32
CA LYS A 585 -47.66 30.56 14.68
C LYS A 585 -46.38 31.38 14.42
N GLY A 586 -45.32 30.81 13.85
CA GLY A 586 -44.02 31.50 13.70
C GLY A 586 -43.84 32.44 12.50
N ASN A 587 -44.59 32.30 11.41
CA ASN A 587 -44.33 33.05 10.16
C ASN A 587 -45.32 34.19 9.83
N MET A 588 -46.26 34.53 10.72
CA MET A 588 -47.13 35.71 10.54
C MET A 588 -46.63 36.99 11.22
N ASN A 589 -45.50 36.97 11.94
CA ASN A 589 -45.03 38.14 12.71
C ASN A 589 -43.80 38.88 12.16
N ILE A 590 -43.30 38.52 10.97
CA ILE A 590 -42.21 39.28 10.33
C ILE A 590 -42.75 40.37 9.37
N GLN A 591 -43.98 40.25 8.87
CA GLN A 591 -44.60 41.32 8.06
C GLN A 591 -45.24 42.45 8.90
N SER A 592 -45.64 42.20 10.14
CA SER A 592 -46.25 43.21 11.02
C SER A 592 -45.23 44.12 11.73
N MET A 593 -43.95 43.74 11.77
CA MET A 593 -42.87 44.56 12.36
C MET A 593 -42.20 45.53 11.37
N GLN A 594 -42.35 45.33 10.06
CA GLN A 594 -41.82 46.27 9.04
C GLN A 594 -42.78 47.43 8.69
N MET A 595 -44.03 47.43 9.17
CA MET A 595 -44.99 48.54 8.98
C MET A 595 -45.15 49.48 10.19
N ARG A 596 -44.34 49.33 11.25
CA ARG A 596 -44.26 50.29 12.37
C ARG A 596 -42.96 51.09 12.44
N ARG A 597 -42.16 51.05 11.38
CA ARG A 597 -41.04 51.98 11.14
C ARG A 597 -41.10 52.49 9.71
N LYS A 598 -42.08 53.35 9.43
CA LYS A 598 -42.01 54.43 8.45
C LYS A 598 -42.85 55.59 8.96
#